data_AF-A4GK10-F1
#
_entry.id   AF-A4GK10-F1
#
_cell.length_a   1.000
_cell.length_b   1.000
_cell.length_c   1.000
_cell.angle_alpha   90.00
_cell.angle_beta   90.00
_cell.angle_gamma   90.00
#
_symmetry.space_group_name_H-M   'P 1'
#
loop_
_entity.id
_entity.type
_entity.pdbx_description
1 polymer ?
#
loop_
_entity_poly.entity_id
_entity_poly.type
_entity_poly.pdbx_seq_one_letter_code
_entity_poly.pdbx_strand_id
1 'polypeptide(L)'
;MIKKLIENLNITNDDELETNRIKIPVCCDENFSLDIKRLEEKLQITRDKIYEKFFGKEFFCYMTGFIAGMPFLGDLENELQAKRLETPRVKVPKGSVGLTEQFANVYTFESPGGWNIIGNTPQVIFDSTNENNPNLINPGDVVIFEQITKEQYYNNNE
;
A
#
# COMPACT_ATOMS: atom_id res chain seq x y z
N MET A 1 39.81 22.03 -4.39
CA MET A 1 39.95 20.56 -4.20
C MET A 1 38.64 19.84 -4.44
N ILE A 2 37.54 20.22 -3.76
CA ILE A 2 36.20 19.62 -3.95
C ILE A 2 35.62 19.87 -5.36
N LYS A 3 35.81 21.07 -5.93
CA LYS A 3 35.26 21.42 -7.26
C LYS A 3 35.74 20.49 -8.39
N LYS A 4 37.04 20.15 -8.41
CA LYS A 4 37.62 19.17 -9.35
C LYS A 4 37.15 17.74 -9.11
N LEU A 5 36.69 17.41 -7.91
CA LEU A 5 36.16 16.09 -7.58
C LEU A 5 34.74 15.94 -8.15
N ILE A 6 33.93 17.00 -8.05
CA ILE A 6 32.58 17.08 -8.61
C ILE A 6 32.61 17.11 -10.14
N GLU A 7 33.54 17.87 -10.74
CA GLU A 7 33.68 17.98 -12.20
C GLU A 7 34.11 16.66 -12.88
N ASN A 8 34.69 15.72 -12.14
CA ASN A 8 35.15 14.42 -12.65
C ASN A 8 34.32 13.23 -12.12
N LEU A 9 33.19 13.50 -11.46
CA LEU A 9 32.26 12.46 -11.04
C LEU A 9 31.55 11.91 -12.29
N ASN A 10 32.02 10.78 -12.78
CA ASN A 10 31.29 9.99 -13.76
C ASN A 10 30.11 9.33 -13.05
N ILE A 11 28.93 9.92 -13.17
CA ILE A 11 27.67 9.27 -12.81
C ILE A 11 27.42 8.23 -13.90
N THR A 12 27.91 7.02 -13.71
CA THR A 12 27.45 5.86 -14.46
C THR A 12 26.03 5.58 -14.00
N ASN A 13 25.05 5.57 -14.91
CA ASN A 13 23.69 5.09 -14.64
C ASN A 13 23.65 3.56 -14.36
N ASP A 14 24.78 2.96 -13.99
CA ASP A 14 24.91 1.52 -13.69
C ASP A 14 24.34 1.14 -12.32
N ASP A 15 23.99 2.13 -11.49
CA ASP A 15 23.21 1.94 -10.26
C ASP A 15 21.72 2.25 -10.52
N GLU A 16 21.12 1.67 -11.57
CA GLU A 16 19.67 1.42 -11.48
C GLU A 16 19.50 0.45 -10.32
N LEU A 17 19.23 0.98 -9.13
CA LEU A 17 18.73 0.21 -8.00
C LEU A 17 17.58 -0.63 -8.54
N GLU A 18 17.80 -1.94 -8.64
CA GLU A 18 16.87 -2.90 -9.21
C GLU A 18 15.58 -2.81 -8.39
N THR A 19 14.63 -2.02 -8.90
CA THR A 19 13.43 -1.65 -8.17
C THR A 19 12.43 -2.75 -8.41
N ASN A 20 12.20 -3.59 -7.39
CA ASN A 20 11.25 -4.68 -7.55
C ASN A 20 9.85 -4.11 -7.74
N ARG A 21 9.12 -4.68 -8.69
CA ARG A 21 7.74 -4.32 -8.98
C ARG A 21 6.84 -5.44 -8.46
N ILE A 22 6.22 -5.19 -7.31
CA ILE A 22 5.46 -6.17 -6.57
C ILE A 22 3.97 -5.96 -6.83
N LYS A 23 3.31 -6.99 -7.37
CA LYS A 23 1.87 -6.99 -7.58
C LYS A 23 1.15 -7.53 -6.35
N ILE A 24 0.19 -6.76 -5.83
CA ILE A 24 -0.58 -7.11 -4.64
C ILE A 24 -2.07 -7.24 -5.03
N PRO A 25 -2.67 -8.42 -4.96
CA PRO A 25 -4.08 -8.61 -5.29
C PRO A 25 -4.97 -8.07 -4.17
N VAL A 26 -5.99 -7.30 -4.51
CA VAL A 26 -6.90 -6.68 -3.53
C VAL A 26 -8.35 -7.00 -3.88
N CYS A 27 -9.07 -7.57 -2.92
CA CYS A 27 -10.51 -7.75 -3.01
C CYS A 27 -11.23 -6.53 -2.44
N CYS A 28 -12.04 -5.89 -3.28
CA CYS A 28 -12.83 -4.70 -2.94
C CYS A 28 -14.30 -5.04 -2.68
N ASP A 29 -14.62 -6.25 -2.22
CA ASP A 29 -15.97 -6.61 -1.76
C ASP A 29 -16.43 -5.66 -0.65
N GLU A 30 -17.74 -5.46 -0.50
CA GLU A 30 -18.28 -4.54 0.52
C GLU A 30 -17.83 -4.90 1.94
N ASN A 31 -17.66 -6.21 2.22
CA ASN A 31 -17.21 -6.67 3.53
C ASN A 31 -15.73 -6.36 3.82
N PHE A 32 -14.93 -6.08 2.78
CA PHE A 32 -13.52 -5.71 2.92
C PHE A 32 -13.28 -4.20 2.79
N SER A 33 -14.23 -3.47 2.20
CA SER A 33 -14.11 -2.04 1.87
C SER A 33 -14.82 -1.17 2.91
N LEU A 34 -14.35 -1.22 4.15
CA LEU A 34 -15.07 -0.68 5.33
C LEU A 34 -15.36 0.84 5.26
N ASP A 35 -14.60 1.59 4.47
CA ASP A 35 -14.70 3.06 4.38
C ASP A 35 -15.01 3.58 2.98
N ILE A 36 -15.33 2.72 2.02
CA ILE A 36 -15.52 3.17 0.63
C ILE A 36 -16.63 4.23 0.52
N LYS A 37 -17.76 4.04 1.20
CA LYS A 37 -18.86 5.01 1.24
C LYS A 37 -18.46 6.35 1.86
N ARG A 38 -17.67 6.30 2.94
CA ARG A 38 -17.14 7.51 3.58
C ARG A 38 -16.22 8.27 2.62
N LEU A 39 -15.39 7.56 1.86
CA LEU A 39 -14.53 8.17 0.86
C LEU A 39 -15.33 8.79 -0.29
N GLU A 40 -16.40 8.14 -0.76
CA GLU A 40 -17.30 8.73 -1.77
C GLU A 40 -17.86 10.09 -1.28
N GLU A 41 -18.32 10.15 -0.03
CA GLU A 41 -18.83 11.38 0.58
C GLU A 41 -17.74 12.45 0.79
N LYS A 42 -16.54 12.07 1.24
CA LYS A 42 -15.46 13.03 1.53
C LYS A 42 -14.79 13.57 0.27
N LEU A 43 -14.61 12.73 -0.73
CA LEU A 43 -13.90 13.05 -1.97
C LEU A 43 -14.84 13.54 -3.07
N GLN A 44 -16.16 13.37 -2.91
CA GLN A 44 -17.17 13.76 -3.89
C GLN A 44 -16.98 13.07 -5.26
N ILE A 45 -16.52 11.82 -5.23
CA ILE A 45 -16.32 10.95 -6.40
C ILE A 45 -16.90 9.56 -6.12
N THR A 46 -17.24 8.81 -7.16
CA THR A 46 -17.83 7.47 -7.01
C THR A 46 -16.79 6.43 -6.61
N ARG A 47 -17.25 5.34 -6.00
CA ARG A 47 -16.47 4.12 -5.72
C ARG A 47 -15.64 3.68 -6.93
N ASP A 48 -16.26 3.65 -8.11
CA ASP A 48 -15.59 3.21 -9.33
C ASP A 48 -14.43 4.14 -9.70
N LYS A 49 -14.62 5.47 -9.53
CA LYS A 49 -13.56 6.44 -9.78
C LYS A 49 -12.42 6.33 -8.76
N ILE A 50 -12.74 6.04 -7.49
CA ILE A 50 -11.75 5.79 -6.44
C ILE A 50 -10.88 4.61 -6.82
N TYR A 51 -11.49 3.48 -7.21
CA TYR A 51 -10.75 2.28 -7.58
C TYR A 51 -10.00 2.43 -8.91
N GLU A 52 -10.59 3.08 -9.92
CA GLU A 52 -9.89 3.38 -11.18
C GLU A 52 -8.57 4.12 -10.92
N LYS A 53 -8.62 5.18 -10.10
CA LYS A 53 -7.42 5.96 -9.75
C LYS A 53 -6.44 5.19 -8.87
N PHE A 54 -6.94 4.47 -7.87
CA PHE A 54 -6.10 3.72 -6.94
C PHE A 54 -5.34 2.59 -7.66
N PHE A 55 -6.03 1.79 -8.47
CA PHE A 55 -5.43 0.68 -9.22
C PHE A 55 -4.66 1.14 -10.46
N GLY A 56 -4.94 2.32 -10.99
CA GLY A 56 -4.17 2.93 -12.07
C GLY A 56 -2.83 3.51 -11.64
N LYS A 57 -2.51 3.48 -10.34
CA LYS A 57 -1.32 4.10 -9.76
C LYS A 57 -0.27 3.06 -9.34
N GLU A 58 0.99 3.40 -9.57
CA GLU A 58 2.15 2.76 -8.95
C GLU A 58 2.52 3.48 -7.65
N PHE A 59 2.84 2.72 -6.62
CA PHE A 59 3.17 3.23 -5.31
C PHE A 59 4.61 2.93 -4.94
N PHE A 60 5.38 3.97 -4.59
CA PHE A 60 6.71 3.79 -4.03
C PHE A 60 6.64 3.45 -2.54
N CYS A 61 7.37 2.42 -2.11
CA CYS A 61 7.52 2.06 -0.71
C CYS A 61 8.60 2.91 -0.04
N TYR A 62 8.17 3.82 0.85
CA TYR A 62 9.08 4.71 1.57
C TYR A 62 9.66 4.07 2.82
N MET A 63 8.86 3.26 3.52
CA MET A 63 9.29 2.56 4.72
C MET A 63 8.44 1.32 4.96
N THR A 64 9.01 0.38 5.71
CA THR A 64 8.30 -0.79 6.26
C THR A 64 8.51 -0.78 7.77
N GLY A 65 7.42 -0.76 8.55
CA GLY A 65 7.50 -0.63 10.00
C GLY A 65 6.24 -0.04 10.61
N PHE A 66 6.32 0.48 11.86
CA PHE A 66 5.18 0.78 12.76
C PHE A 66 4.50 -0.47 13.32
N ILE A 67 4.06 -1.35 12.43
CA ILE A 67 3.78 -2.76 12.72
C ILE A 67 4.77 -3.58 11.89
N ALA A 68 5.19 -4.74 12.36
CA ALA A 68 6.19 -5.55 11.66
C ALA A 68 5.79 -5.81 10.19
N GLY A 69 6.67 -5.42 9.27
CA GLY A 69 6.49 -5.54 7.81
C GLY A 69 5.42 -4.67 7.17
N MET A 70 4.78 -3.77 7.91
CA MET A 70 3.71 -2.91 7.37
C MET A 70 4.30 -1.86 6.41
N PRO A 71 3.96 -1.88 5.11
CA PRO A 71 4.51 -0.95 4.14
C PRO A 71 3.78 0.40 4.19
N PHE A 72 4.53 1.48 4.05
CA PHE A 72 4.02 2.84 3.86
C PHE A 72 4.33 3.26 2.44
N LEU A 73 3.27 3.31 1.66
CA LEU A 73 3.26 3.53 0.23
C LEU A 73 2.80 4.96 -0.02
N GLY A 74 3.51 5.76 -0.80
CA GLY A 74 3.19 7.19 -0.92
C GLY A 74 2.77 7.65 -2.31
N ASP A 75 2.77 8.98 -2.46
CA ASP A 75 2.43 9.72 -3.67
C ASP A 75 0.99 9.56 -4.15
N LEU A 76 0.05 9.25 -3.24
CA LEU A 76 -1.37 9.17 -3.58
C LEU A 76 -1.85 10.49 -4.19
N GLU A 77 -2.58 10.43 -5.31
CA GLU A 77 -3.11 11.60 -5.99
C GLU A 77 -3.94 12.47 -5.04
N ASN A 78 -3.83 13.80 -5.15
CA ASN A 78 -4.56 14.76 -4.31
C ASN A 78 -6.08 14.49 -4.25
N GLU A 79 -6.67 14.00 -5.34
CA GLU A 79 -8.09 13.66 -5.44
C GLU A 79 -8.50 12.44 -4.60
N LEU A 80 -7.56 11.60 -4.19
CA LEU A 80 -7.80 10.44 -3.31
C LEU A 80 -7.35 10.68 -1.85
N GLN A 81 -6.75 11.84 -1.56
CA GLN A 81 -6.24 12.12 -0.22
C GLN A 81 -7.41 12.45 0.73
N ALA A 82 -7.57 11.60 1.75
CA ALA A 82 -8.56 11.79 2.80
C ALA A 82 -7.90 11.69 4.17
N LYS A 83 -8.36 12.52 5.12
CA LYS A 83 -7.94 12.39 6.53
C LYS A 83 -8.35 11.03 7.09
N ARG A 84 -7.51 10.50 7.98
CA ARG A 84 -7.83 9.37 8.87
C ARG A 84 -9.18 9.56 9.58
N LEU A 85 -9.77 8.45 10.02
CA LEU A 85 -10.92 8.44 10.89
C LEU A 85 -10.64 9.22 12.18
N GLU A 86 -11.65 9.96 12.64
CA GLU A 86 -11.60 10.72 13.88
C GLU A 86 -11.45 9.79 15.09
N THR A 87 -12.25 8.72 15.11
CA THR A 87 -12.13 7.64 16.09
C THR A 87 -11.56 6.39 15.40
N PRO A 88 -10.34 5.95 15.75
CA PRO A 88 -9.77 4.72 15.19
C PRO A 88 -10.62 3.49 15.51
N ARG A 89 -10.64 2.52 14.59
CA ARG A 89 -11.17 1.18 14.88
C ARG A 89 -10.30 0.49 15.90
N VAL A 90 -10.92 -0.25 16.81
CA VAL A 90 -10.22 -1.12 17.77
C VAL A 90 -9.56 -2.31 17.06
N LYS A 91 -10.17 -2.79 15.98
CA LYS A 91 -9.69 -3.90 15.17
C LYS A 91 -9.84 -3.57 13.69
N VAL A 92 -8.71 -3.54 12.99
CA VAL A 92 -8.61 -3.55 11.53
C VAL A 92 -8.08 -4.94 11.15
N PRO A 93 -8.76 -5.70 10.28
CA PRO A 93 -8.30 -7.03 9.90
C PRO A 93 -6.90 -7.03 9.26
N LYS A 94 -6.17 -8.13 9.46
CA LYS A 94 -4.95 -8.41 8.67
C LYS A 94 -5.30 -8.42 7.17
N GLY A 95 -4.38 -7.92 6.36
CA GLY A 95 -4.54 -7.80 4.90
C GLY A 95 -5.31 -6.55 4.47
N SER A 96 -5.90 -5.79 5.40
CA SER A 96 -6.64 -4.58 5.03
C SER A 96 -5.75 -3.57 4.31
N VAL A 97 -6.23 -3.08 3.17
CA VAL A 97 -5.58 -2.01 2.39
C VAL A 97 -6.22 -0.68 2.78
N GLY A 98 -5.40 0.23 3.30
CA GLY A 98 -5.86 1.50 3.84
C GLY A 98 -5.31 2.72 3.11
N LEU A 99 -6.06 3.82 3.16
CA LEU A 99 -5.65 5.16 2.70
C LEU A 99 -5.69 6.20 3.83
N THR A 100 -4.68 7.06 3.90
CA THR A 100 -4.74 8.31 4.68
C THR A 100 -3.79 9.35 4.11
N GLU A 101 -4.29 10.58 3.95
CA GLU A 101 -3.55 11.69 3.35
C GLU A 101 -2.88 11.22 2.04
N GLN A 102 -1.58 11.41 1.88
CA GLN A 102 -0.82 11.00 0.69
C GLN A 102 -0.40 9.52 0.69
N PHE A 103 -0.81 8.72 1.69
CA PHE A 103 -0.30 7.37 1.91
C PHE A 103 -1.35 6.28 1.72
N ALA A 104 -0.88 5.14 1.21
CA ALA A 104 -1.54 3.84 1.26
C ALA A 104 -0.72 2.86 2.12
N ASN A 105 -1.37 1.82 2.63
CA ASN A 105 -0.69 0.76 3.40
C ASN A 105 -1.40 -0.59 3.28
N VAL A 106 -0.75 -1.62 3.82
CA VAL A 106 -1.37 -2.93 4.08
C VAL A 106 -1.15 -3.30 5.55
N TYR A 107 -2.21 -3.61 6.28
CA TYR A 107 -2.13 -4.05 7.66
C TYR A 107 -1.60 -5.49 7.72
N THR A 108 -0.39 -5.69 8.25
CA THR A 108 0.25 -7.01 8.35
C THR A 108 -0.28 -7.89 9.48
N PHE A 109 -0.99 -7.29 10.45
CA PHE A 109 -1.62 -7.94 11.59
C PHE A 109 -3.00 -7.31 11.86
N GLU A 110 -3.85 -8.02 12.60
CA GLU A 110 -5.02 -7.37 13.20
C GLU A 110 -4.56 -6.37 14.26
N SER A 111 -4.91 -5.10 14.10
CA SER A 111 -4.51 -4.04 15.03
C SER A 111 -5.53 -2.90 15.07
N PRO A 112 -5.50 -2.02 16.09
CA PRO A 112 -6.20 -0.76 16.03
C PRO A 112 -5.69 0.10 14.87
N GLY A 113 -6.57 0.89 14.25
CA GLY A 113 -6.21 1.70 13.08
C GLY A 113 -7.29 2.68 12.66
N GLY A 114 -6.86 3.86 12.19
CA GLY A 114 -7.75 4.93 11.73
C GLY A 114 -7.71 5.16 10.23
N TRP A 115 -7.12 4.27 9.44
CA TRP A 115 -7.03 4.47 7.98
C TRP A 115 -8.36 4.14 7.31
N ASN A 116 -8.61 4.74 6.16
CA ASN A 116 -9.79 4.47 5.35
C ASN A 116 -9.57 3.16 4.60
N ILE A 117 -10.26 2.08 4.98
CA ILE A 117 -10.08 0.74 4.41
C ILE A 117 -10.89 0.60 3.13
N ILE A 118 -10.20 0.29 2.03
CA ILE A 118 -10.76 0.21 0.67
C ILE A 118 -10.76 -1.22 0.10
N GLY A 119 -10.30 -2.19 0.88
CA GLY A 119 -10.23 -3.57 0.44
C GLY A 119 -9.33 -4.40 1.34
N ASN A 120 -9.10 -5.63 0.93
CA ASN A 120 -8.24 -6.56 1.65
C ASN A 120 -7.46 -7.44 0.66
N THR A 121 -6.19 -7.68 0.95
CA THR A 121 -5.35 -8.61 0.21
C THR A 121 -5.21 -9.95 0.95
N PRO A 122 -5.35 -11.09 0.24
CA PRO A 122 -5.06 -12.40 0.83
C PRO A 122 -3.54 -12.65 0.95
N GLN A 123 -2.71 -11.83 0.29
CA GLN A 123 -1.28 -12.07 0.22
C GLN A 123 -0.60 -11.80 1.57
N VAL A 124 0.29 -12.71 1.95
CA VAL A 124 1.12 -12.55 3.16
C VAL A 124 2.21 -11.52 2.88
N ILE A 125 2.03 -10.31 3.38
CA ILE A 125 3.01 -9.22 3.25
C ILE A 125 4.17 -9.37 4.24
N PHE A 126 3.89 -9.93 5.42
CA PHE A 126 4.88 -10.21 6.45
C PHE A 126 4.74 -11.64 6.96
N ASP A 127 5.82 -12.40 6.86
CA ASP A 127 5.94 -13.77 7.35
C ASP A 127 7.04 -13.85 8.42
N SER A 128 6.63 -13.94 9.68
CA SER A 128 7.55 -14.04 10.82
C SER A 128 8.31 -15.37 10.87
N THR A 129 7.93 -16.37 10.08
CA THR A 129 8.61 -17.67 10.02
C THR A 129 9.77 -17.69 9.02
N ASN A 130 9.83 -16.71 8.11
CA ASN A 130 10.90 -16.56 7.15
C ASN A 130 11.98 -15.62 7.69
N GLU A 131 12.98 -16.18 8.36
CA GLU A 131 14.06 -15.39 9.00
C GLU A 131 14.92 -14.60 8.01
N ASN A 132 15.05 -15.07 6.77
CA ASN A 132 15.92 -14.44 5.77
C ASN A 132 15.22 -13.28 5.06
N ASN A 133 13.93 -13.44 4.72
CA ASN A 133 13.16 -12.46 3.97
C ASN A 133 11.72 -12.36 4.53
N PRO A 134 11.53 -11.78 5.72
CA PRO A 134 10.22 -11.75 6.37
C PRO A 134 9.26 -10.74 5.73
N ASN A 135 9.77 -9.73 5.02
CA ASN A 135 8.96 -8.73 4.32
C ASN A 135 8.88 -9.07 2.82
N LEU A 136 7.66 -9.11 2.30
CA LEU A 136 7.46 -9.17 0.84
C LEU A 136 7.80 -7.85 0.17
N ILE A 137 7.42 -6.73 0.80
CA ILE A 137 7.62 -5.36 0.29
C ILE A 137 8.69 -4.70 1.16
N ASN A 138 9.72 -4.14 0.54
CA ASN A 138 10.84 -3.44 1.18
C ASN A 138 10.89 -1.97 0.73
N PRO A 139 11.53 -1.08 1.51
CA PRO A 139 11.75 0.30 1.08
C PRO A 139 12.53 0.34 -0.25
N GLY A 140 12.07 1.17 -1.18
CA GLY A 140 12.61 1.20 -2.55
C GLY A 140 11.79 0.42 -3.56
N ASP A 141 10.98 -0.54 -3.14
CA ASP A 141 10.12 -1.30 -4.06
C ASP A 141 8.96 -0.43 -4.60
N VAL A 142 8.47 -0.82 -5.78
CA VAL A 142 7.25 -0.28 -6.39
C VAL A 142 6.13 -1.31 -6.24
N VAL A 143 5.03 -0.89 -5.63
CA VAL A 143 3.84 -1.70 -5.43
C VAL A 143 2.77 -1.33 -6.45
N ILE A 144 2.19 -2.35 -7.07
CA ILE A 144 1.07 -2.24 -8.00
C ILE A 144 -0.07 -3.06 -7.42
N PHE A 145 -1.16 -2.40 -7.06
CA PHE A 145 -2.34 -3.11 -6.60
C PHE A 145 -3.16 -3.60 -7.79
N GLU A 146 -3.70 -4.81 -7.70
CA GLU A 146 -4.55 -5.39 -8.75
C GLU A 146 -5.87 -5.84 -8.15
N GLN A 147 -6.99 -5.39 -8.71
CA GLN A 147 -8.30 -5.78 -8.22
C GLN A 147 -8.59 -7.25 -8.56
N ILE A 148 -9.00 -8.02 -7.55
CA ILE A 148 -9.41 -9.42 -7.70
C ILE A 148 -10.86 -9.64 -7.26
N THR A 149 -11.46 -10.72 -7.76
CA THR A 149 -12.79 -11.15 -7.35
C THR A 149 -12.76 -11.76 -5.95
N LYS A 150 -13.93 -11.85 -5.32
CA LYS A 150 -14.09 -12.52 -4.02
C LYS A 150 -13.75 -14.02 -4.07
N GLU A 151 -14.03 -14.68 -5.19
CA GLU A 151 -13.64 -16.08 -5.41
C GLU A 151 -12.11 -16.22 -5.45
N GLN A 152 -11.42 -15.38 -6.24
CA GLN A 152 -9.96 -15.37 -6.28
C GLN A 152 -9.36 -15.10 -4.89
N TYR A 153 -9.98 -14.22 -4.10
CA TYR A 153 -9.52 -13.95 -2.74
C TYR A 153 -9.49 -15.22 -1.88
N TYR A 154 -10.55 -16.03 -1.89
CA TYR A 154 -10.60 -17.25 -1.08
C TYR A 154 -9.71 -18.36 -1.64
N ASN A 155 -9.56 -18.47 -2.96
CA ASN A 155 -8.66 -19.47 -3.57
C ASN A 155 -7.18 -19.17 -3.32
N ASN A 156 -6.80 -17.91 -3.07
CA ASN A 156 -5.42 -17.55 -2.67
C ASN A 156 -5.15 -17.80 -1.17
N ASN A 157 -6.16 -18.20 -0.40
CA ASN A 157 -6.03 -18.54 1.03
C ASN A 157 -6.03 -20.06 1.29
N GLU A 158 -6.15 -20.89 0.23
CA GLU A 158 -5.94 -22.35 0.27
C GLU A 158 -4.47 -22.69 -0.04
#